data_AF-Q4T1R7-F1
#
_entry.id   AF-Q4T1R7-F1
#
_cell.length_a   1.000
_cell.length_b   1.000
_cell.length_c   1.000
_cell.angle_alpha   90.00
_cell.angle_beta   90.00
_cell.angle_gamma   90.00
#
_symmetry.space_group_name_H-M   'P 1'
#
loop_
_entity.id
_entity.type
_entity.pdbx_description
1 polymer ?
#
loop_
_entity_poly.entity_id
_entity_poly.type
_entity_poly.pdbx_seq_one_letter_code
_entity_poly.pdbx_strand_id
1 'polypeptide(L)'
;MGFVLSKSMDANLKRQQEFMLHNSRLQMERQILMQNQMRERQMAMQVAWSREFLKYFGAFFAVTTLGLTTGAIKKKKPFLVAPLLPLGFILVYQVDAAYGTLVYRMRGEAESIMASERQRLEMPLGMPTFDSIEKERRSRS
;
A
#
# COMPACT_ATOMS: atom_id res chain seq x y z
N MET A 1 50.21 26.41 28.91
CA MET A 1 50.01 25.11 28.23
C MET A 1 48.55 24.59 28.25
N GLY A 2 47.64 25.08 29.11
CA GLY A 2 46.24 24.60 29.16
C GLY A 2 45.27 25.13 28.07
N PHE A 3 45.57 26.28 27.44
CA PHE A 3 44.69 26.90 26.44
C PHE A 3 44.70 26.21 25.06
N VAL A 4 45.76 25.47 24.75
CA VAL A 4 45.88 24.71 23.49
C VAL A 4 45.11 23.38 23.58
N LEU A 5 45.01 22.84 24.80
CA LEU A 5 44.31 21.58 25.13
C LEU A 5 42.78 21.78 25.17
N SER A 6 42.29 22.91 25.69
CA SER A 6 40.86 23.24 25.65
C SER A 6 40.35 23.51 24.23
N LYS A 7 41.12 24.24 23.41
CA LYS A 7 40.78 24.48 21.99
C LYS A 7 40.73 23.20 21.16
N SER A 8 41.61 22.23 21.40
CA SER A 8 41.59 20.95 20.69
C SER A 8 40.45 20.04 21.17
N MET A 9 40.08 20.09 22.47
CA MET A 9 38.89 19.42 23.00
C MET A 9 37.59 20.00 22.43
N ASP A 10 37.45 21.33 22.38
CA ASP A 10 36.26 21.98 21.79
C ASP A 10 36.15 21.71 20.29
N ALA A 11 37.27 21.68 19.56
CA ALA A 11 37.29 21.31 18.16
C ALA A 11 36.90 19.83 17.94
N ASN A 12 37.32 18.93 18.84
CA ASN A 12 36.91 17.52 18.78
C ASN A 12 35.44 17.32 19.17
N LEU A 13 34.91 18.05 20.15
CA LEU A 13 33.49 18.02 20.51
C LEU A 13 32.62 18.56 19.37
N LYS A 14 33.02 19.66 18.71
CA LYS A 14 32.33 20.15 17.51
C LYS A 14 32.35 19.14 16.37
N ARG A 15 33.51 18.54 16.08
CA ARG A 15 33.61 17.46 15.08
C ARG A 15 32.77 16.24 15.44
N GLN A 16 32.70 15.88 16.72
CA GLN A 16 31.86 14.78 17.20
C GLN A 16 30.36 15.11 17.05
N GLN A 17 29.95 16.33 17.37
CA GLN A 17 28.57 16.80 17.15
C GLN A 17 28.23 16.83 15.64
N GLU A 18 29.12 17.34 14.80
CA GLU A 18 28.96 17.32 13.34
C GLU A 18 28.86 15.89 12.80
N PHE A 19 29.70 14.97 13.31
CA PHE A 19 29.64 13.56 12.95
C PHE A 19 28.33 12.90 13.42
N MET A 20 27.87 13.19 14.65
CA MET A 20 26.59 12.69 15.15
C MET A 20 25.40 13.23 14.36
N LEU A 21 25.40 14.52 14.02
CA LEU A 21 24.38 15.14 13.16
C LEU A 21 24.39 14.54 11.76
N HIS A 22 25.57 14.31 11.18
CA HIS A 22 25.69 13.70 9.87
C HIS A 22 25.21 12.23 9.89
N ASN A 23 25.56 11.47 10.94
CA ASN A 23 25.10 10.09 11.11
C ASN A 23 23.58 10.02 11.30
N SER A 24 23.00 10.93 12.10
CA SER A 24 21.55 11.04 12.28
C SER A 24 20.84 11.34 10.95
N ARG A 25 21.37 12.27 10.15
CA ARG A 25 20.85 12.55 8.79
C ARG A 25 20.92 11.32 7.88
N LEU A 26 22.06 10.62 7.86
CA LEU A 26 22.24 9.40 7.07
C LEU A 26 21.27 8.28 7.51
N GLN A 27 21.01 8.15 8.81
CA GLN A 27 20.02 7.18 9.32
C GLN A 27 18.61 7.54 8.86
N MET A 28 18.22 8.82 8.91
CA MET A 28 16.91 9.28 8.42
C MET A 28 16.76 9.08 6.91
N GLU A 29 17.78 9.41 6.11
CA GLU A 29 17.77 9.19 4.66
C GLU A 29 17.59 7.71 4.33
N ARG A 30 18.30 6.81 5.03
CA ARG A 30 18.13 5.36 4.88
C ARG A 30 16.72 4.90 5.25
N GLN A 31 16.14 5.42 6.32
CA GLN A 31 14.76 5.07 6.71
C GLN A 31 13.75 5.49 5.66
N ILE A 32 13.86 6.70 5.12
CA ILE A 32 12.97 7.21 4.05
C ILE A 32 13.12 6.36 2.79
N LEU A 33 14.36 6.07 2.38
CA LEU A 33 14.64 5.22 1.23
C LEU A 33 14.06 3.82 1.42
N MET A 34 14.20 3.25 2.62
CA MET A 34 13.68 1.91 2.91
C MET A 34 12.14 1.90 2.91
N GLN A 35 11.48 2.93 3.44
CA GLN A 35 10.03 3.09 3.35
C GLN A 35 9.54 3.21 1.90
N ASN A 36 10.22 4.02 1.09
CA ASN A 36 9.88 4.19 -0.33
C ASN A 36 10.05 2.87 -1.10
N GLN A 37 11.17 2.16 -0.88
CA GLN A 37 11.39 0.85 -1.50
C GLN A 37 10.36 -0.19 -1.08
N MET A 38 9.97 -0.22 0.20
CA MET A 38 8.92 -1.12 0.68
C MET A 38 7.57 -0.80 0.03
N ARG A 39 7.23 0.49 -0.09
CA ARG A 39 6.01 0.94 -0.79
C ARG A 39 6.03 0.55 -2.26
N GLU A 40 7.12 0.80 -2.96
CA GLU A 40 7.29 0.43 -4.38
C GLU A 40 7.17 -1.09 -4.57
N ARG A 41 7.81 -1.89 -3.70
CA ARG A 41 7.71 -3.35 -3.73
C ARG A 41 6.30 -3.85 -3.45
N GLN A 42 5.59 -3.24 -2.51
CA GLN A 42 4.19 -3.59 -2.22
C GLN A 42 3.28 -3.30 -3.43
N MET A 43 3.44 -2.14 -4.07
CA MET A 43 2.67 -1.83 -5.29
C MET A 43 3.03 -2.78 -6.43
N ALA A 44 4.31 -3.07 -6.63
CA ALA A 44 4.78 -4.01 -7.66
C ALA A 44 4.21 -5.41 -7.42
N MET A 45 4.19 -5.88 -6.17
CA MET A 45 3.57 -7.15 -5.79
C MET A 45 2.06 -7.18 -6.04
N GLN A 46 1.34 -6.09 -5.76
CA GLN A 46 -0.10 -5.99 -6.03
C GLN A 46 -0.40 -6.10 -7.53
N VAL A 47 0.38 -5.40 -8.36
CA VAL A 47 0.25 -5.49 -9.82
C VAL A 47 0.63 -6.88 -10.32
N ALA A 48 1.73 -7.46 -9.83
CA ALA A 48 2.14 -8.81 -10.19
C ALA A 48 1.06 -9.85 -9.83
N TRP A 49 0.46 -9.73 -8.64
CA TRP A 49 -0.62 -10.60 -8.18
C TRP A 49 -1.85 -10.52 -9.10
N SER A 50 -2.27 -9.30 -9.48
CA SER A 50 -3.40 -9.13 -10.42
C SER A 50 -3.13 -9.74 -11.79
N ARG A 51 -1.89 -9.64 -12.31
CA ARG A 51 -1.47 -10.27 -13.56
C ARG A 51 -1.51 -11.80 -13.47
N GLU A 52 -1.06 -12.34 -12.35
CA GLU A 52 -1.06 -13.79 -12.15
C GLU A 52 -2.48 -14.32 -12.00
N PHE A 53 -3.33 -13.62 -11.25
CA PHE A 53 -4.76 -13.92 -11.13
C PHE A 53 -5.44 -13.96 -12.51
N LEU A 54 -5.17 -12.95 -13.36
CA LEU A 54 -5.74 -12.88 -14.70
C LEU A 54 -5.43 -14.12 -15.55
N LYS A 55 -4.21 -14.67 -15.46
CA LYS A 55 -3.83 -15.86 -16.25
C LYS A 55 -4.67 -17.08 -15.87
N TYR A 56 -4.77 -17.38 -14.58
CA TYR A 56 -5.52 -18.54 -14.09
C TYR A 56 -7.02 -18.34 -14.23
N PHE A 57 -7.53 -17.15 -13.89
CA PHE A 57 -8.94 -16.82 -14.02
C PHE A 57 -9.38 -16.77 -15.49
N GLY A 58 -8.54 -16.26 -16.39
CA GLY A 58 -8.81 -16.25 -17.83
C GLY A 58 -8.93 -17.65 -18.42
N ALA A 59 -8.03 -18.56 -18.04
CA ALA A 59 -8.12 -19.96 -18.45
C ALA A 59 -9.39 -20.64 -17.91
N PHE A 60 -9.71 -20.44 -16.63
CA PHE A 60 -10.95 -20.90 -16.03
C PHE A 60 -12.17 -20.35 -16.77
N PHE A 61 -12.22 -19.04 -16.98
CA PHE A 61 -13.31 -18.36 -17.67
C PHE A 61 -13.52 -18.92 -19.08
N ALA A 62 -12.44 -19.18 -19.84
CA ALA A 62 -12.54 -19.77 -21.17
C ALA A 62 -13.18 -21.17 -21.13
N VAL A 63 -12.72 -22.05 -20.23
CA VAL A 63 -13.28 -23.41 -20.08
C VAL A 63 -14.75 -23.34 -19.63
N THR A 64 -15.07 -22.50 -18.66
CA THR A 64 -16.44 -22.30 -18.16
C THR A 64 -17.36 -21.74 -19.24
N THR A 65 -16.88 -20.77 -20.03
CA THR A 65 -17.65 -20.19 -21.14
C THR A 65 -18.00 -21.24 -22.18
N LEU A 66 -17.02 -22.05 -22.59
CA LEU A 66 -17.26 -23.14 -23.55
C LEU A 66 -18.22 -24.20 -22.97
N GLY A 67 -18.05 -24.60 -21.71
CA GLY A 67 -18.91 -25.58 -21.05
C GLY A 67 -20.35 -25.10 -20.88
N LEU A 68 -20.56 -23.86 -20.43
CA LEU A 68 -21.88 -23.28 -20.25
C LEU A 68 -22.58 -23.02 -21.60
N THR A 69 -21.84 -22.55 -22.61
CA THR A 69 -22.41 -22.29 -23.95
C THR A 69 -22.86 -23.59 -24.62
N THR A 70 -22.02 -24.63 -24.60
CA THR A 70 -22.38 -25.94 -25.14
C THR A 70 -23.55 -26.57 -24.37
N GLY A 71 -23.57 -26.43 -23.04
CA GLY A 71 -24.69 -26.85 -22.20
C GLY A 71 -26.00 -26.12 -22.49
N ALA A 72 -25.94 -24.80 -22.70
CA ALA A 72 -27.09 -23.96 -23.05
C ALA A 72 -27.71 -24.34 -24.39
N ILE A 73 -26.87 -24.60 -25.40
CA ILE A 73 -27.30 -25.04 -26.74
C ILE A 73 -27.94 -26.44 -26.65
N LYS A 74 -27.27 -27.42 -26.02
CA LYS A 74 -27.79 -28.79 -25.93
C LYS A 74 -29.10 -28.88 -25.15
N LYS A 75 -29.23 -28.14 -24.05
CA LYS A 75 -30.44 -28.15 -23.21
C LYS A 75 -31.51 -27.16 -23.68
N LYS A 76 -31.25 -26.38 -24.75
CA LYS A 76 -32.10 -25.27 -25.22
C LYS A 76 -32.51 -24.30 -24.10
N LYS A 77 -31.62 -24.11 -23.12
CA LYS A 77 -31.84 -23.25 -21.94
C LYS A 77 -30.80 -22.12 -21.95
N PRO A 78 -31.11 -20.97 -22.55
CA PRO A 78 -30.17 -19.85 -22.63
C PRO A 78 -29.83 -19.29 -21.24
N PHE A 79 -30.67 -19.49 -20.24
CA PHE A 79 -30.39 -19.03 -18.87
C PHE A 79 -29.11 -19.65 -18.26
N LEU A 80 -28.61 -20.78 -18.80
CA LEU A 80 -27.36 -21.39 -18.32
C LEU A 80 -26.12 -20.51 -18.56
N VAL A 81 -26.18 -19.53 -19.47
CA VAL A 81 -25.09 -18.56 -19.67
C VAL A 81 -25.18 -17.35 -18.74
N ALA A 82 -26.25 -17.19 -17.95
CA ALA A 82 -26.40 -16.08 -17.01
C ALA A 82 -25.18 -15.85 -16.07
N PRO A 83 -24.48 -16.89 -15.56
CA PRO A 83 -23.29 -16.69 -14.72
C PRO A 83 -22.10 -16.04 -15.45
N LEU A 84 -22.09 -16.02 -16.79
CA LEU A 84 -21.01 -15.42 -17.56
C LEU A 84 -20.98 -13.89 -17.46
N LEU A 85 -22.13 -13.25 -17.20
CA LEU A 85 -22.19 -11.80 -17.00
C LEU A 85 -21.39 -11.34 -15.78
N PRO A 86 -21.66 -11.83 -14.54
CA PRO A 86 -20.87 -11.43 -13.38
C PRO A 86 -19.41 -11.88 -13.50
N LEU A 87 -19.14 -13.06 -14.05
CA LEU A 87 -17.76 -13.52 -14.27
C LEU A 87 -17.00 -12.65 -15.28
N GLY A 88 -17.65 -12.22 -16.35
CA GLY A 88 -17.09 -11.32 -17.35
C GLY A 88 -16.79 -9.93 -16.78
N PHE A 89 -17.67 -9.42 -15.91
CA PHE A 89 -17.42 -8.16 -15.21
C PHE A 89 -16.16 -8.22 -14.34
N ILE A 90 -15.97 -9.32 -13.59
CA ILE A 90 -14.74 -9.56 -12.82
C ILE A 90 -13.53 -9.62 -13.75
N LEU A 91 -13.64 -10.30 -14.89
CA LEU A 91 -12.53 -10.40 -15.85
C LEU A 91 -12.09 -9.03 -16.36
N VAL A 92 -13.04 -8.20 -16.81
CA VAL A 92 -12.75 -6.85 -17.32
C VAL A 92 -12.13 -5.97 -16.22
N TYR A 93 -12.67 -6.04 -14.99
CA TYR A 93 -12.08 -5.36 -13.84
C TYR A 93 -10.62 -5.78 -13.59
N GLN A 94 -10.33 -7.08 -13.64
CA GLN A 94 -8.98 -7.58 -13.41
C GLN A 94 -8.01 -7.21 -14.55
N VAL A 95 -8.48 -7.12 -15.79
CA VAL A 95 -7.68 -6.61 -16.91
C VAL A 95 -7.30 -5.14 -16.67
N ASP A 96 -8.25 -4.31 -16.27
CA ASP A 96 -7.98 -2.89 -15.99
C ASP A 96 -7.11 -2.70 -14.72
N ALA A 97 -7.23 -3.59 -13.74
CA ALA A 97 -6.35 -3.62 -12.58
C ALA A 97 -4.90 -4.02 -12.91
N ALA A 98 -4.71 -4.98 -13.81
CA ALA A 98 -3.40 -5.55 -14.14
C ALA A 98 -2.60 -4.75 -15.18
N TYR A 99 -3.29 -4.13 -16.15
CA TYR A 99 -2.68 -3.44 -17.29
C TYR A 99 -3.24 -2.04 -17.54
N GLY A 100 -4.40 -1.73 -16.98
CA GLY A 100 -5.12 -0.50 -17.28
C GLY A 100 -4.80 0.65 -16.34
N THR A 101 -5.78 1.53 -16.19
CA THR A 101 -5.60 2.82 -15.50
C THR A 101 -6.15 2.83 -14.08
N LEU A 102 -6.75 1.72 -13.63
CA LEU A 102 -7.39 1.61 -12.32
C LEU A 102 -6.50 2.11 -11.18
N VAL A 103 -5.23 1.70 -11.16
CA VAL A 103 -4.27 2.08 -10.12
C VAL A 103 -4.02 3.59 -10.12
N TYR A 104 -3.92 4.23 -11.30
CA TYR A 104 -3.73 5.67 -11.40
C TYR A 104 -4.99 6.45 -10.97
N ARG A 105 -6.17 5.94 -11.33
CA ARG A 105 -7.45 6.54 -10.92
C ARG A 105 -7.66 6.46 -9.41
N MET A 106 -7.42 5.29 -8.82
CA MET A 106 -7.48 5.11 -7.37
C MET A 106 -6.48 6.01 -6.65
N ARG A 107 -5.28 6.19 -7.21
CA ARG A 107 -4.29 7.12 -6.65
C ARG A 107 -4.79 8.56 -6.67
N GLY A 108 -5.36 9.02 -7.77
CA GLY A 108 -5.91 10.38 -7.87
C GLY A 108 -7.08 10.61 -6.90
N GLU A 109 -7.95 9.61 -6.75
CA GLU A 109 -9.05 9.67 -5.78
C GLU A 109 -8.54 9.67 -4.34
N ALA A 110 -7.52 8.87 -4.02
CA ALA A 110 -6.86 8.87 -2.71
C ALA A 110 -6.19 10.23 -2.40
N GLU A 111 -5.53 10.85 -3.39
CA GLU A 111 -4.96 12.19 -3.25
C GLU A 111 -6.06 13.24 -2.99
N SER A 112 -7.20 13.14 -3.67
CA SER A 112 -8.37 13.98 -3.40
C SER A 112 -8.88 13.80 -1.97
N ILE A 113 -9.11 12.55 -1.53
CA ILE A 113 -9.62 12.25 -0.17
C ILE A 113 -8.67 12.82 0.91
N MET A 114 -7.36 12.66 0.72
CA MET A 114 -6.37 13.22 1.66
C MET A 114 -6.40 14.74 1.73
N ALA A 115 -6.74 15.42 0.63
CA ALA A 115 -6.79 16.87 0.55
C ALA A 115 -8.13 17.45 1.02
N SER A 116 -9.26 16.89 0.57
CA SER A 116 -10.60 17.45 0.77
C SER A 116 -11.39 16.80 1.91
N GLU A 117 -11.06 15.56 2.30
CA GLU A 117 -11.90 14.75 3.20
C GLU A 117 -11.13 14.24 4.42
N ARG A 118 -10.27 15.08 5.02
CA ARG A 118 -9.51 14.72 6.24
C ARG A 118 -10.38 14.16 7.37
N GLN A 119 -11.60 14.67 7.53
CA GLN A 119 -12.54 14.21 8.55
C GLN A 119 -12.90 12.71 8.42
N ARG A 120 -12.86 12.13 7.21
CA ARG A 120 -13.09 10.67 7.01
C ARG A 120 -11.88 9.82 7.41
N LEU A 121 -10.71 10.42 7.51
CA LEU A 121 -9.44 9.76 7.87
C LEU A 121 -9.15 9.85 9.38
N GLU A 122 -9.94 10.64 10.12
CA GLU A 122 -9.78 10.77 11.56
C GLU A 122 -10.18 9.46 12.25
N MET A 123 -9.30 8.99 13.12
CA MET A 123 -9.60 7.80 13.93
C MET A 123 -10.72 8.13 14.92
N PRO A 124 -11.67 7.20 15.17
CA PRO A 124 -12.62 7.38 16.24
C PRO A 124 -11.85 7.54 17.56
N LEU A 125 -12.18 8.59 18.33
CA LEU A 125 -11.48 9.07 19.55
C LEU A 125 -10.17 9.85 19.32
N GLY A 126 -9.81 10.18 18.07
CA GLY A 126 -8.61 10.94 17.75
C GLY A 126 -7.32 10.14 17.92
N MET A 127 -6.16 10.82 17.92
CA MET A 127 -4.89 10.15 18.23
C MET A 127 -4.83 9.81 19.73
N PRO A 128 -4.48 8.57 20.10
CA PRO A 128 -4.24 8.22 21.48
C PRO A 128 -3.16 9.15 22.05
N THR A 129 -3.56 9.98 23.00
CA THR A 129 -2.68 10.89 23.70
C THR A 129 -2.02 10.14 24.86
N PHE A 130 -0.89 10.63 25.35
CA PHE A 130 -0.24 10.06 26.54
C PHE A 130 -1.24 9.86 27.69
N ASP A 131 -2.09 10.85 27.94
CA ASP A 131 -3.13 10.78 28.97
C ASP A 131 -4.18 9.69 28.74
N SER A 132 -4.58 9.42 27.49
CA SER A 132 -5.55 8.34 27.22
C SER A 132 -4.93 6.96 27.45
N ILE A 133 -3.65 6.80 27.13
CA ILE A 133 -2.90 5.55 27.37
C ILE A 133 -2.69 5.34 28.87
N GLU A 134 -2.31 6.39 29.59
CA GLU A 134 -2.06 6.33 31.03
C GLU A 134 -3.35 6.08 31.83
N LYS A 135 -4.48 6.64 31.37
CA LYS A 135 -5.81 6.39 31.94
C LYS A 135 -6.29 4.96 31.70
N GLU A 136 -6.09 4.39 30.52
CA GLU A 136 -6.35 2.96 30.25
C GLU A 136 -5.49 2.06 31.16
N ARG A 137 -4.19 2.39 31.31
CA ARG A 137 -3.26 1.61 32.12
C ARG A 137 -3.67 1.58 33.59
N ARG A 138 -4.09 2.72 34.16
CA ARG A 138 -4.59 2.79 35.55
C ARG A 138 -5.93 2.09 35.75
N SER A 139 -6.78 2.05 34.72
CA SER A 139 -8.08 1.37 34.81
C SER A 139 -7.99 -0.16 34.78
N ARG A 140 -6.86 -0.71 34.30
CA ARG A 140 -6.57 -2.14 34.24
C ARG A 140 -5.77 -2.68 35.42
N SER A 141 -5.40 -1.82 36.38
CA SER A 141 -4.66 -2.18 37.60
C SER A 141 -5.56 -2.08 38.82
#